data_AF-A0A0H2SJN7-F1
#
_entry.id   AF-A0A0H2SJN7-F1
#
_cell.length_a   1.000
_cell.length_b   1.000
_cell.length_c   1.000
_cell.angle_alpha   90.00
_cell.angle_beta   90.00
_cell.angle_gamma   90.00
#
_symmetry.space_group_name_H-M   'P 1'
#
loop_
_entity.id
_entity.type
_entity.pdbx_description
1 polymer ?
#
loop_
_entity_poly.entity_id
_entity_poly.type
_entity_poly.pdbx_seq_one_letter_code
_entity_poly.pdbx_strand_id
1 'polypeptide(L)'
;VPSWVGQAKALAHRMRRSGIHVTDHDIILAITQGLPSSYQALVVSFDTVPDEVLTLKYVVTRLLNDSYRQQDNIASPSDSEDVEETALLAGNHEHITCFFCDEKGHIKADCSERKEWLAYKAK
;
A
#
# COMPACT_ATOMS: atom_id res chain seq x y z
N VAL A 1 17.21 3.52 -2.82
CA VAL A 1 16.69 2.38 -3.61
C VAL A 1 16.88 1.12 -2.79
N PRO A 2 15.87 0.25 -2.65
CA PRO A 2 15.98 -0.98 -1.86
C PRO A 2 17.23 -1.80 -2.27
N SER A 3 17.96 -2.34 -1.28
CA SER A 3 19.27 -2.97 -1.47
C SER A 3 19.26 -4.11 -2.51
N TRP A 4 18.17 -4.87 -2.55
CA TRP A 4 17.96 -5.99 -3.46
C TRP A 4 17.83 -5.57 -4.94
N VAL A 5 17.25 -4.40 -5.25
CA VAL A 5 17.22 -3.86 -6.64
C VAL A 5 18.64 -3.59 -7.13
N GLY A 6 19.47 -3.00 -6.25
CA GLY A 6 20.86 -2.69 -6.55
C GLY A 6 21.70 -3.95 -6.76
N GLN A 7 21.50 -4.95 -5.90
CA GLN A 7 22.18 -6.24 -5.99
C GLN A 7 21.80 -6.99 -7.28
N ALA A 8 20.52 -7.03 -7.65
CA ALA A 8 20.08 -7.70 -8.86
C ALA A 8 20.60 -7.02 -10.13
N LYS A 9 20.59 -5.67 -10.18
CA LYS A 9 21.20 -4.91 -11.29
C LYS A 9 22.71 -5.15 -11.37
N ALA A 10 23.40 -5.19 -10.24
CA ALA A 10 24.84 -5.47 -10.19
C ALA A 10 25.15 -6.90 -10.67
N LEU A 11 24.34 -7.89 -10.28
CA LEU A 11 24.48 -9.26 -10.73
C LEU A 11 24.27 -9.38 -12.25
N ALA A 12 23.21 -8.78 -12.77
CA ALA A 12 22.93 -8.74 -14.21
C ALA A 12 24.08 -8.08 -15.00
N HIS A 13 24.65 -7.00 -14.47
CA HIS A 13 25.79 -6.33 -15.10
C HIS A 13 27.05 -7.22 -15.13
N ARG A 14 27.33 -7.96 -14.03
CA ARG A 14 28.45 -8.91 -13.99
C ARG A 14 28.28 -10.03 -15.00
N MET A 15 27.08 -10.62 -15.09
CA MET A 15 26.79 -11.70 -16.04
C MET A 15 26.93 -11.24 -17.50
N ARG A 16 26.44 -10.05 -17.85
CA ARG A 16 26.64 -9.47 -19.19
C ARG A 16 28.11 -9.24 -19.52
N ARG A 17 28.92 -8.81 -18.54
CA ARG A 17 30.37 -8.64 -18.69
C ARG A 17 31.12 -9.96 -18.94
N SER A 18 30.56 -11.09 -18.50
CA SER A 18 31.13 -12.42 -18.70
C SER A 18 30.77 -13.05 -20.04
N GLY A 19 30.06 -12.33 -20.93
CA GLY A 19 29.65 -12.83 -22.25
C GLY A 19 28.40 -13.71 -22.23
N ILE A 20 27.71 -13.79 -21.08
CA ILE A 20 26.44 -14.49 -20.94
C ILE A 20 25.34 -13.54 -21.42
N HIS A 21 24.55 -13.98 -22.41
CA HIS A 21 23.41 -13.22 -22.89
C HIS A 21 22.26 -13.29 -21.87
N VAL A 22 22.22 -12.32 -20.95
CA VAL A 22 21.15 -12.20 -19.95
C VAL A 22 19.99 -11.43 -20.55
N THR A 23 18.86 -12.13 -20.70
CA THR A 23 17.60 -11.52 -21.15
C THR A 23 16.99 -10.68 -20.04
N ASP A 24 16.08 -9.76 -20.38
CA ASP A 24 15.39 -8.97 -19.36
C ASP A 24 14.50 -9.86 -18.47
N HIS A 25 13.98 -10.98 -18.98
CA HIS A 25 13.25 -11.98 -18.21
C HIS A 25 14.12 -12.63 -17.12
N ASP A 26 15.38 -12.95 -17.43
CA ASP A 26 16.31 -13.51 -16.45
C ASP A 26 16.60 -12.52 -15.31
N ILE A 27 16.67 -11.23 -15.63
CA ILE A 27 16.88 -10.17 -14.63
C ILE A 27 15.63 -10.00 -13.78
N ILE A 28 14.44 -10.01 -14.39
CA ILE A 28 13.16 -9.92 -13.68
C ILE A 28 13.02 -11.11 -12.73
N LEU A 29 13.32 -12.32 -13.20
CA LEU A 29 13.30 -13.53 -12.37
C LEU A 29 14.29 -13.44 -11.20
N ALA A 30 15.51 -12.99 -11.45
CA ALA A 30 16.51 -12.80 -10.39
C ALA A 30 16.09 -11.75 -9.35
N ILE A 31 15.39 -10.70 -9.79
CA ILE A 31 14.81 -9.69 -8.90
C ILE A 31 13.67 -10.30 -8.08
N THR A 32 12.72 -10.99 -8.71
CA THR A 32 11.52 -11.49 -8.04
C THR A 32 11.81 -12.60 -7.04
N GLN A 33 12.79 -13.47 -7.34
CA GLN A 33 13.26 -14.49 -6.41
C GLN A 33 14.03 -13.93 -5.20
N GLY A 34 14.62 -12.73 -5.34
CA GLY A 34 15.36 -12.06 -4.27
C GLY A 34 14.50 -11.18 -3.36
N LEU A 35 13.19 -11.12 -3.59
CA LEU A 35 12.28 -10.27 -2.82
C LEU A 35 11.90 -10.90 -1.48
N PRO A 36 11.73 -10.09 -0.41
CA PRO A 36 11.10 -10.53 0.82
C PRO A 36 9.65 -10.99 0.59
N SER A 37 9.15 -11.86 1.47
CA SER A 37 7.77 -12.39 1.39
C SER A 37 6.68 -11.32 1.44
N SER A 38 6.96 -10.12 1.96
CA SER A 38 6.02 -8.98 1.93
C SER A 38 5.67 -8.52 0.50
N TYR A 39 6.49 -8.88 -0.49
CA TYR A 39 6.25 -8.55 -1.91
C TYR A 39 5.60 -9.70 -2.69
N GLN A 40 5.23 -10.80 -2.05
CA GLN A 40 4.65 -11.98 -2.71
C GLN A 40 3.41 -11.63 -3.54
N ALA A 41 2.51 -10.81 -3.00
CA ALA A 41 1.32 -10.35 -3.72
C ALA A 41 1.65 -9.56 -4.99
N LEU A 42 2.76 -8.81 -4.97
CA LEU A 42 3.24 -8.08 -6.13
C LEU A 42 3.85 -9.01 -7.18
N VAL A 43 4.58 -10.05 -6.76
CA VAL A 43 5.12 -11.07 -7.66
C VAL A 43 3.99 -11.79 -8.40
N VAL A 44 2.94 -12.22 -7.69
CA VAL A 44 1.75 -12.84 -8.31
C VAL A 44 1.08 -11.90 -9.32
N SER A 45 1.06 -10.59 -9.04
CA SER A 45 0.51 -9.62 -9.99
C SER A 45 1.30 -9.55 -11.30
N PHE A 46 2.62 -9.79 -11.27
CA PHE A 46 3.44 -9.83 -12.47
C PHE A 46 3.11 -11.04 -13.35
N ASP A 47 2.74 -12.18 -12.77
CA ASP A 47 2.33 -13.37 -13.52
C ASP A 47 1.04 -13.15 -14.33
N THR A 48 0.26 -12.12 -13.99
CA THR A 48 -0.96 -11.75 -14.73
C THR A 48 -0.70 -10.76 -15.87
N VAL A 49 0.50 -10.18 -15.93
CA VAL A 49 0.87 -9.17 -16.94
C VAL A 49 1.46 -9.89 -18.16
N PRO A 50 1.00 -9.58 -19.39
CA PRO A 50 1.57 -10.19 -20.59
C PRO A 50 3.04 -9.77 -20.81
N ASP A 51 3.84 -10.69 -21.33
CA ASP A 51 5.30 -10.55 -21.53
C ASP A 51 5.68 -9.32 -22.37
N GLU A 52 4.81 -8.90 -23.29
CA GLU A 52 4.96 -7.70 -24.13
C GLU A 52 5.09 -6.40 -23.31
N VAL A 53 4.46 -6.38 -22.13
CA VAL A 53 4.40 -5.22 -21.23
C VAL A 53 5.32 -5.41 -20.02
N LEU A 54 5.69 -6.66 -19.70
CA LEU A 54 6.56 -7.05 -18.58
C LEU A 54 8.03 -6.69 -18.84
N THR A 55 8.30 -5.39 -18.93
CA THR A 55 9.65 -4.85 -19.10
C THR A 55 10.34 -4.68 -17.74
N LEU A 56 11.68 -4.73 -17.74
CA LEU A 56 12.48 -4.44 -16.54
C LEU A 56 12.14 -3.06 -15.94
N LYS A 57 11.86 -2.07 -16.79
CA LYS A 57 11.45 -0.74 -16.37
C LYS A 57 10.12 -0.77 -15.62
N TYR A 58 9.14 -1.51 -16.12
CA TYR A 58 7.83 -1.66 -15.49
C TYR A 58 7.96 -2.28 -14.10
N VAL A 59 8.66 -3.41 -14.00
CA VAL A 59 8.88 -4.15 -12.74
C VAL A 59 9.57 -3.26 -11.70
N VAL A 60 10.68 -2.59 -12.07
CA VAL A 60 11.40 -1.70 -11.15
C VAL A 60 10.52 -0.52 -10.70
N THR A 61 9.75 0.08 -11.61
CA THR A 61 8.87 1.21 -11.26
C THR A 61 7.78 0.76 -10.29
N ARG A 62 7.18 -0.41 -10.54
CA ARG A 62 6.08 -0.90 -9.73
C ARG A 62 6.55 -1.32 -8.33
N LEU A 63 7.72 -1.95 -8.25
CA LEU A 63 8.36 -2.28 -6.99
C LEU A 63 8.73 -1.06 -6.14
N LEU A 64 9.24 -0.01 -6.77
CA LEU A 64 9.53 1.24 -6.07
C LEU A 64 8.26 1.85 -5.48
N ASN A 65 7.17 1.91 -6.25
CA ASN A 65 5.90 2.41 -5.76
C ASN A 65 5.38 1.62 -4.55
N ASP A 66 5.46 0.29 -4.60
CA ASP A 66 4.99 -0.55 -3.49
C ASP A 66 5.89 -0.43 -2.25
N SER A 67 7.19 -0.23 -2.42
CA SER A 67 8.11 0.00 -1.31
C SER A 67 7.80 1.30 -0.54
N TYR A 68 7.35 2.35 -1.21
CA TYR A 68 6.89 3.58 -0.55
C TYR A 68 5.59 3.33 0.23
N ARG A 69 4.65 2.59 -0.35
CA ARG A 69 3.39 2.22 0.33
C ARG A 69 3.63 1.38 1.59
N GLN A 70 4.58 0.45 1.55
CA GLN A 70 4.94 -0.35 2.73
C GLN A 70 5.56 0.51 3.84
N GLN A 71 6.35 1.53 3.51
CA GLN A 71 6.90 2.47 4.49
C GLN A 71 5.82 3.31 5.15
N ASP A 72 4.85 3.80 4.38
CA ASP A 72 3.71 4.55 4.91
C ASP A 72 2.80 3.66 5.78
N ASN A 73 2.72 2.36 5.47
CA ASN A 73 1.93 1.41 6.26
C ASN A 73 2.59 1.09 7.62
N ILE A 74 3.93 1.03 7.69
CA ILE A 74 4.68 0.80 8.94
C ILE A 74 4.64 2.05 9.85
N ALA A 75 4.40 3.24 9.30
CA ALA A 75 4.26 4.48 10.09
C ALA A 75 2.93 4.60 10.86
N SER A 76 2.00 3.65 10.70
CA SER A 76 0.88 3.49 11.63
C SER A 76 1.25 2.44 12.69
N PRO A 77 1.54 2.84 13.95
CA PRO A 77 1.61 1.87 15.02
C PRO A 77 0.20 1.34 15.26
N SER A 78 -0.10 0.15 14.75
CA SER A 78 -1.18 -0.64 15.31
C SER A 78 -0.60 -1.33 16.53
N ASP A 79 -1.02 -0.83 17.69
CA ASP A 79 -0.92 -1.60 18.92
C ASP A 79 -1.81 -2.85 18.79
N SER A 80 -1.40 -3.82 19.57
CA SER A 80 -1.69 -5.24 19.56
C SER A 80 -3.17 -5.62 19.79
N GLU A 81 -3.56 -6.71 19.12
CA GLU A 81 -4.40 -7.81 19.63
C GLU A 81 -5.94 -7.69 19.67
N ASP A 82 -6.51 -8.65 18.92
CA ASP A 82 -7.77 -9.37 19.14
C ASP A 82 -9.12 -8.73 18.76
N VAL A 83 -10.00 -9.66 18.35
CA VAL A 83 -11.45 -9.59 18.09
C VAL A 83 -11.99 -8.83 16.86
N GLU A 84 -12.39 -9.67 15.91
CA GLU A 84 -13.74 -9.72 15.36
C GLU A 84 -14.18 -8.63 14.38
N GLU A 85 -14.45 -9.13 13.17
CA GLU A 85 -15.25 -8.58 12.09
C GLU A 85 -16.45 -7.74 12.57
N THR A 86 -16.21 -6.47 12.86
CA THR A 86 -17.24 -5.43 12.83
C THR A 86 -16.64 -4.16 12.26
N ALA A 87 -16.92 -3.93 10.98
CA ALA A 87 -16.74 -2.64 10.35
C ALA A 87 -17.58 -1.58 11.09
N LEU A 88 -16.97 -0.75 11.95
CA LEU A 88 -17.54 0.53 12.40
C LEU A 88 -16.45 1.42 13.04
N LEU A 89 -15.94 2.36 12.23
CA LEU A 89 -15.67 3.75 12.61
C LEU A 89 -15.13 4.01 14.04
N ALA A 90 -13.88 3.65 14.31
CA ALA A 90 -13.15 4.17 15.48
C ALA A 90 -11.92 4.96 15.01
N GLY A 91 -12.16 5.99 14.18
CA GLY A 91 -11.16 7.03 13.94
C GLY A 91 -11.20 8.00 15.11
N ASN A 92 -10.11 8.10 15.88
CA ASN A 92 -9.87 9.04 16.98
C ASN A 92 -10.82 10.26 17.00
N HIS A 93 -11.83 10.20 17.87
CA HIS A 93 -12.85 11.24 18.02
C HIS A 93 -12.31 12.57 18.60
N GLU A 94 -11.07 12.60 19.08
CA GLU A 94 -10.48 13.77 19.74
C GLU A 94 -10.40 15.03 18.85
N HIS A 95 -10.27 14.86 17.54
CA HIS A 95 -10.15 15.98 16.59
C HIS A 95 -11.35 16.16 15.68
N ILE A 96 -12.39 15.35 15.83
CA ILE A 96 -13.57 15.40 14.97
C ILE A 96 -14.48 16.53 15.45
N THR A 97 -14.65 17.57 14.64
CA THR A 97 -15.59 18.67 14.86
C THR A 97 -16.88 18.46 14.07
N CYS A 98 -18.01 18.65 14.71
CA CYS A 98 -19.32 18.56 14.09
C CYS A 98 -19.60 19.76 13.19
N PHE A 99 -19.80 19.55 11.88
CA PHE A 99 -20.17 20.62 10.92
C PHE A 99 -21.59 21.21 11.09
N PHE A 100 -22.27 20.97 12.21
CA PHE A 100 -23.60 21.51 12.49
C PHE A 100 -23.61 22.40 13.75
N CYS A 101 -23.03 21.92 14.85
CA CYS A 101 -22.92 22.66 16.11
C CYS A 101 -21.49 23.14 16.43
N ASP A 102 -20.50 22.80 15.58
CA ASP A 102 -19.08 23.10 15.74
C ASP A 102 -18.41 22.52 17.02
N GLU A 103 -19.09 21.63 17.73
CA GLU A 103 -18.54 20.92 18.90
C GLU A 103 -17.65 19.73 18.50
N LYS A 104 -16.71 19.38 19.38
CA LYS A 104 -15.77 18.28 19.18
C LYS A 104 -16.34 16.94 19.70
N GLY A 105 -15.84 15.83 19.16
CA GLY A 105 -16.15 14.47 19.64
C GLY A 105 -17.22 13.73 18.84
N HIS A 106 -17.89 14.38 17.89
CA HIS A 106 -18.92 13.76 17.05
C HIS A 106 -18.99 14.37 15.65
N ILE A 107 -19.49 13.61 14.68
CA ILE A 107 -19.78 14.10 13.32
C ILE A 107 -21.23 14.58 13.19
N LYS A 108 -21.53 15.32 12.12
CA LYS A 108 -22.88 15.81 11.79
C LYS A 108 -23.97 14.72 11.77
N ALA A 109 -23.63 13.45 11.55
CA ALA A 109 -24.58 12.35 11.59
C ALA A 109 -25.07 12.05 13.03
N ASP A 110 -24.19 12.19 14.01
CA ASP A 110 -24.44 11.84 15.41
C ASP A 110 -24.81 13.03 16.30
N CYS A 111 -24.83 14.24 15.73
CA CYS A 111 -25.20 15.47 16.43
C CYS A 111 -26.64 15.44 16.98
N SER A 112 -26.78 15.53 18.30
CA SER A 112 -28.07 15.58 19.00
C SER A 112 -28.92 16.77 18.58
N GLU A 113 -28.32 17.97 18.48
CA GLU A 113 -29.02 19.19 18.06
C GLU A 113 -29.59 19.07 16.64
N ARG A 114 -28.86 18.41 15.74
CA ARG A 114 -29.34 18.17 14.38
C ARG A 114 -30.54 17.23 14.37
N LYS A 115 -30.54 16.19 15.21
CA LYS A 115 -31.65 15.23 15.32
C LYS A 115 -32.92 15.93 15.81
N GLU A 116 -32.79 16.82 16.79
CA GLU A 116 -33.89 17.66 17.29
C GLU A 116 -34.40 18.64 16.23
N TRP A 117 -33.49 19.32 15.50
CA TRP A 117 -33.85 20.21 14.40
C TRP A 117 -34.59 19.49 13.26
N LEU A 118 -34.16 18.27 12.92
CA LEU A 118 -34.84 17.43 11.93
C LEU A 118 -36.23 17.01 12.41
N ALA A 119 -36.39 16.69 13.71
CA ALA A 119 -37.69 16.35 14.30
C ALA A 119 -38.65 17.54 14.33
N TYR A 120 -38.15 18.76 14.58
CA TYR A 120 -38.95 19.99 14.48
C TYR A 120 -39.37 20.28 13.03
N LYS A 121 -38.45 20.12 12.07
CA LYS A 121 -38.72 20.35 10.65
C LYS A 121 -39.65 19.29 10.02
N ALA A 122 -39.74 18.11 10.62
CA ALA A 122 -40.62 17.02 10.19
C ALA A 122 -42.05 17.14 10.73
N LYS A 123 -42.33 18.13 11.59
CA LYS A 123 -43.68 18.58 11.94
C LYS A 123 -44.12 19.71 11.02
#